data_AF-M2TVP3-F1
#
_entry.id   AF-M2TVP3-F1
#
_cell.length_a   1.000
_cell.length_b   1.000
_cell.length_c   1.000
_cell.angle_alpha   90.00
_cell.angle_beta   90.00
_cell.angle_gamma   90.00
#
_symmetry.space_group_name_H-M   'P 1'
#
loop_
_entity.id
_entity.type
_entity.pdbx_description
1 polymer ?
#
loop_
_entity_poly.entity_id
_entity_poly.type
_entity_poly.pdbx_seq_one_letter_code
_entity_poly.pdbx_strand_id
1 'polypeptide(L)'
;MSQRVPVPGSKQATIVEQKQHFLQTRKHILSRGIPPSERLRTLAQDGGIELSVMKGVLDKVNRDLKRHSRTVYSRQMIEHVVEQIDTLYWDSGAQPVDDDQEDDQTASDLHEDDANTLYQNADLTLDENIAKLPATWHARDSNDQVTQDEYLSSVSRLQELSAQRQTLQNKLNTYRTLLSLLEPYRQPKENIQPNLAWKDAPLVPELAKTRTLAIRVAARVEEKFGNVQVPSTAEDDEDVDMEGLSSHSQAKVDKVLASW
;
A
#
# COMPACT_ATOMS: atom_id res chain seq x y z
N MET A 1 -26.28 -15.45 43.19
CA MET A 1 -25.79 -16.66 42.51
C MET A 1 -26.22 -16.58 41.05
N SER A 2 -25.33 -16.11 40.17
CA SER A 2 -25.57 -16.10 38.72
C SER A 2 -24.32 -16.64 38.04
N GLN A 3 -24.30 -17.96 37.82
CA GLN A 3 -23.28 -18.58 36.98
C GLN A 3 -23.61 -18.26 35.52
N ARG A 4 -22.74 -17.46 34.88
CA ARG A 4 -22.69 -17.36 33.42
C ARG A 4 -22.11 -18.68 32.89
N VAL A 5 -22.95 -19.46 32.23
CA VAL A 5 -22.52 -20.58 31.39
C VAL A 5 -21.82 -20.00 30.15
N PRO A 6 -20.58 -20.41 29.83
CA PRO A 6 -19.93 -19.97 28.61
C PRO A 6 -20.51 -20.74 27.42
N VAL A 7 -21.05 -19.99 26.45
CA VAL A 7 -21.47 -20.53 25.15
C VAL A 7 -20.21 -21.04 24.42
N PRO A 8 -20.22 -22.27 23.87
CA PRO A 8 -19.10 -22.75 23.08
C PRO A 8 -19.06 -21.94 21.78
N GLY A 9 -18.12 -21.00 21.69
CA GLY A 9 -17.78 -20.38 20.42
C GLY A 9 -17.39 -21.47 19.43
N SER A 10 -18.03 -21.46 18.27
CA SER A 10 -17.58 -22.21 17.10
C SER A 10 -16.11 -21.87 16.86
N LYS A 11 -15.22 -22.81 17.22
CA LYS A 11 -13.80 -22.71 16.87
C LYS A 11 -13.72 -22.98 15.38
N GLN A 12 -13.88 -21.93 14.58
CA GLN A 12 -13.50 -21.99 13.18
C GLN A 12 -12.00 -22.26 13.18
N ALA A 13 -11.63 -23.49 12.83
CA ALA A 13 -10.24 -23.88 12.68
C ALA A 13 -9.62 -22.99 11.60
N THR A 14 -8.37 -22.58 11.80
CA THR A 14 -7.68 -21.77 10.78
C THR A 14 -7.59 -22.54 9.46
N ILE A 15 -7.51 -21.83 8.33
CA ILE A 15 -7.42 -22.46 7.00
C ILE A 15 -6.25 -23.46 6.95
N VAL A 16 -5.14 -23.14 7.59
CA VAL A 16 -3.96 -24.01 7.76
C VAL A 16 -4.31 -25.29 8.53
N GLU A 17 -5.02 -25.17 9.66
CA GLU A 17 -5.49 -26.33 10.44
C GLU A 17 -6.46 -27.20 9.64
N GLN A 18 -7.32 -26.59 8.81
CA GLN A 18 -8.26 -27.32 7.96
C GLN A 18 -7.51 -28.09 6.84
N LYS A 19 -6.53 -27.46 6.19
CA LYS A 19 -5.64 -28.11 5.20
C LYS A 19 -4.85 -29.25 5.84
N GLN A 20 -4.29 -29.02 7.02
CA GLN A 20 -3.57 -30.05 7.78
C GLN A 20 -4.49 -31.23 8.16
N HIS A 21 -5.68 -30.95 8.68
CA HIS A 21 -6.67 -31.98 9.03
C HIS A 21 -7.11 -32.79 7.80
N PHE A 22 -7.33 -32.12 6.66
CA PHE A 22 -7.64 -32.79 5.40
C PHE A 22 -6.53 -33.75 4.99
N LEU A 23 -5.28 -33.30 4.97
CA LEU A 23 -4.14 -34.15 4.59
C LEU A 23 -3.93 -35.32 5.56
N GLN A 24 -4.13 -35.10 6.86
CA GLN A 24 -4.09 -36.17 7.86
C GLN A 24 -5.21 -37.20 7.64
N THR A 25 -6.41 -36.76 7.31
CA THR A 25 -7.55 -37.64 6.99
C THR A 25 -7.27 -38.45 5.73
N ARG A 26 -6.74 -37.81 4.67
CA ARG A 26 -6.36 -38.48 3.42
C ARG A 26 -5.22 -39.48 3.64
N LYS A 27 -4.21 -39.12 4.43
CA LYS A 27 -3.15 -40.05 4.86
C LYS A 27 -3.75 -41.26 5.57
N HIS A 28 -4.69 -41.06 6.50
CA HIS A 28 -5.32 -42.16 7.21
C HIS A 28 -5.97 -43.13 6.21
N ILE A 29 -6.74 -42.61 5.24
CA ILE A 29 -7.37 -43.42 4.17
C ILE A 29 -6.32 -44.18 3.33
N LEU A 30 -5.26 -43.51 2.89
CA LEU A 30 -4.21 -44.09 2.05
C LEU A 30 -3.36 -45.13 2.81
N SER A 31 -3.22 -44.99 4.12
CA SER A 31 -2.50 -45.92 4.98
C SER A 31 -3.34 -47.11 5.47
N ARG A 32 -4.63 -47.16 5.09
CA ARG A 32 -5.47 -48.33 5.41
C ARG A 32 -4.91 -49.56 4.72
N GLY A 33 -4.75 -50.62 5.50
CA GLY A 33 -4.31 -51.90 4.97
C GLY A 33 -5.30 -52.43 3.95
N ILE A 34 -4.79 -53.09 2.91
CA ILE A 34 -5.60 -53.72 1.88
C ILE A 34 -6.23 -54.97 2.51
N PRO A 35 -7.57 -55.06 2.59
CA PRO A 35 -8.22 -56.28 3.03
C PRO A 35 -8.05 -57.39 1.98
N PRO A 36 -8.03 -58.68 2.38
CA PRO A 36 -7.97 -59.79 1.44
C PRO A 36 -9.27 -59.81 0.61
N SER A 37 -9.22 -59.27 -0.60
CA SER A 37 -10.38 -59.23 -1.49
C SER A 37 -10.75 -60.63 -1.96
N GLU A 38 -12.05 -60.90 -2.10
CA GLU A 38 -12.54 -62.22 -2.56
C GLU A 38 -12.00 -62.59 -3.94
N ARG A 39 -11.76 -61.61 -4.82
CA ARG A 39 -11.10 -61.80 -6.12
C ARG A 39 -9.67 -62.31 -6.02
N LEU A 40 -8.91 -61.87 -5.01
CA LEU A 40 -7.55 -62.38 -4.78
C LEU A 40 -7.60 -63.82 -4.24
N ARG A 41 -8.63 -64.17 -3.47
CA ARG A 41 -8.83 -65.53 -2.98
C ARG A 41 -9.16 -66.50 -4.10
N THR A 42 -10.04 -66.12 -5.02
CA THR A 42 -10.36 -66.95 -6.20
C THR A 42 -9.14 -67.13 -7.09
N LEU A 43 -8.38 -66.06 -7.36
CA LEU A 43 -7.16 -66.13 -8.18
C LEU A 43 -6.06 -66.99 -7.52
N ALA A 44 -5.93 -66.94 -6.20
CA ALA A 44 -4.99 -67.77 -5.46
C ALA A 44 -5.38 -69.26 -5.51
N GLN A 45 -6.68 -69.56 -5.43
CA GLN A 45 -7.21 -70.92 -5.57
C GLN A 45 -7.02 -71.45 -6.99
N ASP A 46 -7.31 -70.64 -8.01
CA ASP A 46 -7.09 -70.98 -9.43
C ASP A 46 -5.59 -71.16 -9.75
N GLY A 47 -4.72 -70.43 -9.05
CA GLY A 47 -3.26 -70.52 -9.17
C GLY A 47 -2.59 -71.57 -8.28
N GLY A 48 -3.35 -72.36 -7.49
CA GLY A 48 -2.81 -73.39 -6.61
C GLY A 48 -1.99 -72.86 -5.42
N ILE A 49 -2.16 -71.59 -5.04
CA ILE A 49 -1.43 -70.94 -3.95
C ILE A 49 -2.20 -71.16 -2.64
N GLU A 50 -1.51 -71.65 -1.61
CA GLU A 50 -2.11 -71.80 -0.28
C GLU A 50 -2.57 -70.45 0.31
N LEU A 51 -3.75 -70.44 0.92
CA LEU A 51 -4.33 -69.25 1.56
C LEU A 51 -3.44 -68.70 2.70
N SER A 52 -2.63 -69.57 3.32
CA SER A 52 -1.63 -69.25 4.34
C SER A 52 -0.52 -68.33 3.78
N VAL A 53 0.02 -68.68 2.61
CA VAL A 53 1.07 -67.93 1.91
C VAL A 53 0.52 -66.59 1.42
N MET A 54 -0.68 -66.58 0.84
CA MET A 54 -1.36 -65.36 0.43
C MET A 54 -1.57 -64.40 1.61
N LYS A 55 -2.02 -64.90 2.76
CA LYS A 55 -2.16 -64.09 3.98
C LYS A 55 -0.80 -63.53 4.43
N GLY A 56 0.25 -64.34 4.41
CA GLY A 56 1.61 -63.90 4.75
C GLY A 56 2.15 -62.81 3.82
N VAL A 57 1.89 -62.92 2.52
CA VAL A 57 2.24 -61.89 1.52
C VAL A 57 1.44 -60.62 1.75
N LEU A 58 0.13 -60.74 1.99
CA LEU A 58 -0.73 -59.58 2.28
C LEU A 58 -0.31 -58.86 3.56
N ASP A 59 0.06 -59.60 4.60
CA ASP A 59 0.58 -59.04 5.84
C ASP A 59 1.94 -58.34 5.62
N LYS A 60 2.80 -58.89 4.75
CA LYS A 60 4.06 -58.24 4.36
C LYS A 60 3.80 -56.94 3.60
N VAL A 61 2.93 -56.96 2.60
CA VAL A 61 2.54 -55.76 1.83
C VAL A 61 1.92 -54.70 2.73
N ASN A 62 1.04 -55.09 3.66
CA ASN A 62 0.44 -54.17 4.62
C ASN A 62 1.46 -53.58 5.60
N ARG A 63 2.49 -54.35 6.00
CA ARG A 63 3.62 -53.83 6.79
C ARG A 63 4.46 -52.84 5.99
N ASP A 64 4.78 -53.16 4.74
CA ASP A 64 5.57 -52.30 3.86
C ASP A 64 4.81 -51.00 3.52
N LEU A 65 3.50 -51.07 3.30
CA LEU A 65 2.63 -49.91 3.11
C LEU A 65 2.58 -49.00 4.35
N LYS A 66 2.49 -49.59 5.55
CA LYS A 66 2.56 -48.83 6.81
C LYS A 66 3.94 -48.18 7.01
N ARG A 67 5.02 -48.87 6.63
CA ARG A 67 6.37 -48.33 6.70
C ARG A 67 6.53 -47.15 5.73
N HIS A 68 6.12 -47.32 4.48
CA HIS A 68 6.19 -46.29 3.45
C HIS A 68 5.34 -45.05 3.81
N SER A 69 4.09 -45.24 4.25
CA SER A 69 3.22 -44.13 4.65
C SER A 69 3.73 -43.36 5.87
N ARG A 70 4.47 -44.01 6.78
CA ARG A 70 5.12 -43.32 7.90
C ARG A 70 6.35 -42.51 7.46
N THR A 71 7.11 -43.00 6.50
CA THR A 71 8.31 -42.32 5.99
C THR A 71 7.96 -41.16 5.06
N VAL A 72 7.05 -41.36 4.10
CA VAL A 72 6.69 -40.35 3.10
C VAL A 72 5.79 -39.27 3.69
N TYR A 73 4.77 -39.66 4.46
CA TYR A 73 3.86 -38.72 5.10
C TYR A 73 4.26 -38.45 6.55
N SER A 74 5.51 -38.03 6.75
CA SER A 74 5.96 -37.57 8.07
C SER A 74 5.18 -36.31 8.47
N ARG A 75 5.11 -36.01 9.78
CA ARG A 75 4.40 -34.82 10.25
C ARG A 75 4.99 -33.54 9.65
N GLN A 76 6.32 -33.46 9.62
CA GLN A 76 7.07 -32.33 9.06
C GLN A 76 6.80 -32.15 7.56
N MET A 77 6.73 -33.25 6.79
CA MET A 77 6.39 -33.18 5.37
C MET A 77 4.97 -32.67 5.14
N ILE A 78 4.01 -33.06 5.99
CA ILE A 78 2.63 -32.56 5.88
C ILE A 78 2.59 -31.06 6.19
N GLU A 79 3.27 -30.60 7.24
CA GLU A 79 3.36 -29.18 7.58
C GLU A 79 4.01 -28.36 6.43
N HIS A 80 5.10 -28.87 5.85
CA HIS A 80 5.76 -28.23 4.70
C HIS A 80 4.90 -28.21 3.43
N VAL A 81 4.17 -29.29 3.12
CA VAL A 81 3.25 -29.29 1.96
C VAL A 81 2.08 -28.34 2.17
N VAL A 82 1.58 -28.19 3.41
CA VAL A 82 0.56 -27.17 3.70
C VAL A 82 1.12 -25.78 3.46
N GLU A 83 2.32 -25.48 3.94
CA GLU A 83 2.99 -24.21 3.71
C GLU A 83 3.19 -23.95 2.21
N GLN A 84 3.65 -24.93 1.43
CA GLN A 84 3.77 -24.79 -0.03
C GLN A 84 2.43 -24.53 -0.71
N ILE A 85 1.36 -25.21 -0.30
CA ILE A 85 0.02 -24.97 -0.84
C ILE A 85 -0.48 -23.58 -0.45
N ASP A 86 -0.14 -23.09 0.74
CA ASP A 86 -0.44 -21.73 1.16
C ASP A 86 0.34 -20.72 0.31
N THR A 87 1.65 -20.88 0.15
CA THR A 87 2.48 -20.04 -0.73
C THR A 87 1.94 -20.03 -2.15
N LEU A 88 1.66 -21.20 -2.74
CA LEU A 88 1.10 -21.28 -4.08
C LEU A 88 -0.31 -20.66 -4.18
N TYR A 89 -1.13 -20.76 -3.14
CA TYR A 89 -2.44 -20.11 -3.11
C TYR A 89 -2.28 -18.58 -3.07
N TRP A 90 -1.32 -18.07 -2.30
CA TRP A 90 -1.00 -16.64 -2.29
C TRP A 90 -0.41 -16.18 -3.62
N ASP A 91 0.51 -16.95 -4.21
CA ASP A 91 1.15 -16.63 -5.49
C ASP A 91 0.15 -16.70 -6.66
N SER A 92 -0.74 -17.70 -6.68
CA SER A 92 -1.80 -17.83 -7.71
C SER A 92 -2.99 -16.88 -7.49
N GLY A 93 -3.22 -16.45 -6.25
CA GLY A 93 -4.14 -15.36 -5.94
C GLY A 93 -3.57 -13.98 -6.32
N ALA A 94 -2.24 -13.83 -6.31
CA ALA A 94 -1.51 -12.65 -6.73
C ALA A 94 -1.22 -12.63 -8.25
N GLN A 95 -1.21 -13.79 -8.92
CA GLN A 95 -1.11 -13.85 -10.36
C GLN A 95 -2.43 -13.32 -10.95
N PRO A 96 -2.41 -12.25 -11.76
CA PRO A 96 -3.56 -11.90 -12.56
C PRO A 96 -3.86 -13.14 -13.42
N VAL A 97 -5.10 -13.61 -13.39
CA VAL A 97 -5.55 -14.55 -14.40
C VAL A 97 -5.41 -13.78 -15.70
N ASP A 98 -4.40 -14.14 -16.50
CA ASP A 98 -4.28 -13.76 -17.91
C ASP A 98 -5.61 -14.10 -18.59
N ASP A 99 -6.52 -13.14 -18.62
CA ASP A 99 -7.58 -13.08 -19.63
C ASP A 99 -6.94 -12.43 -20.86
N ASP A 100 -6.01 -13.16 -21.49
CA ASP A 100 -5.52 -12.89 -22.83
C ASP A 100 -5.45 -14.24 -23.60
N GLN A 101 -6.63 -14.73 -23.98
CA GLN A 101 -6.80 -15.03 -25.40
C GLN A 101 -7.09 -13.65 -26.01
N GLU A 102 -6.14 -12.99 -26.64
CA GLU A 102 -5.77 -13.23 -28.03
C GLU A 102 -4.47 -12.47 -28.36
N ASP A 103 -3.61 -13.09 -29.19
CA ASP A 103 -2.59 -12.47 -30.03
C ASP A 103 -1.34 -11.76 -29.41
N ASP A 104 -0.20 -12.30 -29.85
CA ASP A 104 1.02 -11.61 -30.23
C ASP A 104 2.07 -11.21 -29.15
N GLN A 105 3.03 -12.12 -28.99
CA GLN A 105 4.47 -11.86 -28.91
C GLN A 105 4.93 -10.44 -28.56
N THR A 106 4.98 -10.07 -27.28
CA THR A 106 6.04 -9.19 -26.77
C THR A 106 6.36 -9.48 -25.31
N ALA A 107 7.41 -10.27 -25.09
CA ALA A 107 8.06 -10.41 -23.80
C ALA A 107 8.96 -9.19 -23.53
N SER A 108 8.40 -8.14 -22.95
CA SER A 108 9.11 -7.14 -22.14
C SER A 108 8.06 -6.24 -21.49
N ASP A 109 8.23 -5.94 -20.20
CA ASP A 109 7.53 -4.89 -19.41
C ASP A 109 6.62 -5.41 -18.29
N LEU A 110 7.11 -6.37 -17.51
CA LEU A 110 6.45 -6.89 -16.29
C LEU A 110 6.73 -6.06 -15.01
N HIS A 111 6.64 -4.71 -15.05
CA HIS A 111 6.81 -3.92 -13.81
C HIS A 111 6.05 -2.58 -13.71
N GLU A 112 5.05 -2.30 -14.55
CA GLU A 112 4.26 -1.04 -14.42
C GLU A 112 2.81 -1.22 -13.92
N ASP A 113 2.22 -2.42 -13.96
CA ASP A 113 0.80 -2.63 -13.61
C ASP A 113 0.51 -3.07 -12.16
N ASP A 114 1.51 -3.11 -11.28
CA ASP A 114 1.28 -3.33 -9.82
C ASP A 114 0.55 -2.14 -9.15
N ALA A 115 0.41 -1.01 -9.86
CA ALA A 115 -0.29 0.17 -9.35
C ALA A 115 -1.80 -0.07 -9.14
N ASN A 116 -2.43 -0.91 -9.95
CA ASN A 116 -3.89 -1.13 -9.94
C ASN A 116 -4.33 -2.38 -9.19
N THR A 117 -3.41 -3.18 -8.65
CA THR A 117 -3.78 -4.42 -7.97
C THR A 117 -4.11 -4.17 -6.50
N LEU A 118 -5.36 -4.47 -6.12
CA LEU A 118 -5.81 -4.43 -4.73
C LEU A 118 -5.54 -5.76 -4.03
N TYR A 119 -4.67 -5.73 -3.03
CA TYR A 119 -4.43 -6.89 -2.16
C TYR A 119 -5.62 -7.08 -1.19
N GLN A 120 -5.92 -8.33 -0.82
CA GLN A 120 -7.05 -8.67 0.08
C GLN A 120 -6.97 -7.97 1.46
N ASN A 121 -5.78 -7.55 1.88
CA ASN A 121 -5.53 -6.83 3.13
C ASN A 121 -5.39 -5.30 2.94
N ALA A 122 -5.70 -4.78 1.75
CA ALA A 122 -5.62 -3.35 1.48
C ALA A 122 -6.62 -2.58 2.37
N ASP A 123 -6.12 -1.58 3.09
CA ASP A 123 -6.95 -0.74 3.94
C ASP A 123 -7.79 0.21 3.07
N LEU A 124 -9.08 -0.07 2.97
CA LEU A 124 -10.05 0.76 2.25
C LEU A 124 -10.39 2.08 2.96
N THR A 125 -9.72 2.37 4.08
CA THR A 125 -9.70 3.74 4.57
C THR A 125 -8.80 4.62 3.73
N LEU A 126 -7.76 4.15 3.02
CA LEU A 126 -6.89 5.05 2.27
C LEU A 126 -7.48 5.43 0.90
N ASP A 127 -7.52 6.74 0.59
CA ASP A 127 -8.11 7.25 -0.67
C ASP A 127 -7.44 6.64 -1.92
N GLU A 128 -6.14 6.33 -1.83
CA GLU A 128 -5.36 5.67 -2.88
C GLU A 128 -5.88 4.25 -3.19
N ASN A 129 -6.29 3.51 -2.17
CA ASN A 129 -6.82 2.16 -2.36
C ASN A 129 -8.26 2.19 -2.88
N ILE A 130 -9.03 3.22 -2.51
CA ILE A 130 -10.39 3.44 -3.02
C ILE A 130 -10.35 3.73 -4.53
N ALA A 131 -9.37 4.51 -4.99
CA ALA A 131 -9.20 4.85 -6.40
C ALA A 131 -8.86 3.64 -7.29
N LYS A 132 -8.25 2.60 -6.72
CA LYS A 132 -7.89 1.35 -7.42
C LYS A 132 -9.06 0.37 -7.53
N LEU A 133 -10.21 0.67 -6.94
CA LEU A 133 -11.37 -0.23 -7.01
C LEU A 133 -11.91 -0.31 -8.45
N PRO A 134 -12.17 -1.51 -8.98
CA PRO A 134 -12.67 -1.68 -10.34
C PRO A 134 -14.10 -1.15 -10.48
N ALA A 135 -14.44 -0.62 -11.66
CA ALA A 135 -15.78 -0.12 -11.95
C ALA A 135 -16.83 -1.23 -12.06
N THR A 136 -16.40 -2.47 -12.33
CA THR A 136 -17.27 -3.64 -12.49
C THR A 136 -16.86 -4.76 -11.53
N TRP A 137 -17.85 -5.42 -10.93
CA TRP A 137 -17.62 -6.58 -10.06
C TRP A 137 -17.57 -7.84 -10.93
N HIS A 138 -16.38 -8.43 -11.07
CA HIS A 138 -16.21 -9.73 -11.72
C HIS A 138 -16.37 -10.82 -10.65
N ALA A 139 -17.56 -11.40 -10.55
CA ALA A 139 -17.80 -12.54 -9.65
C ALA A 139 -16.94 -13.72 -10.09
N ARG A 140 -15.89 -14.04 -9.31
CA ARG A 140 -14.97 -15.14 -9.60
C ARG A 140 -15.64 -16.51 -9.46
N ASP A 141 -16.67 -16.58 -8.61
CA ASP A 141 -17.43 -17.79 -8.33
C ASP A 141 -18.93 -17.56 -8.53
N SER A 142 -19.60 -18.44 -9.28
CA SER A 142 -21.06 -18.38 -9.56
C SER A 142 -21.96 -18.57 -8.32
N ASN A 143 -21.37 -18.63 -7.12
CA ASN A 143 -22.05 -18.73 -5.82
C ASN A 143 -22.04 -17.43 -5.02
N ASP A 144 -21.42 -16.35 -5.52
CA ASP A 144 -21.40 -15.08 -4.82
C ASP A 144 -22.77 -14.40 -4.89
N GLN A 145 -23.33 -14.16 -3.71
CA GLN A 145 -24.66 -13.63 -3.48
C GLN A 145 -24.74 -12.10 -3.67
N VAL A 146 -23.59 -11.46 -3.92
CA VAL A 146 -23.45 -10.01 -4.08
C VAL A 146 -23.74 -9.66 -5.52
N THR A 147 -24.79 -8.85 -5.72
CA THR A 147 -25.12 -8.33 -7.04
C THR A 147 -24.17 -7.18 -7.40
N GLN A 148 -23.98 -6.95 -8.70
CA GLN A 148 -23.21 -5.80 -9.19
C GLN A 148 -23.77 -4.46 -8.64
N ASP A 149 -25.10 -4.36 -8.50
CA ASP A 149 -25.75 -3.18 -7.94
C ASP A 149 -25.38 -2.95 -6.47
N GLU A 150 -25.32 -4.02 -5.67
CA GLU A 150 -24.90 -3.95 -4.27
C GLU A 150 -23.45 -3.49 -4.17
N TYR A 151 -22.56 -4.02 -5.01
CA TYR A 151 -21.18 -3.56 -5.10
C TYR A 151 -21.10 -2.05 -5.40
N LEU A 152 -21.76 -1.58 -6.47
CA LEU A 152 -21.74 -0.16 -6.84
C LEU A 152 -22.33 0.75 -5.74
N SER A 153 -23.38 0.29 -5.05
CA SER A 153 -23.93 1.01 -3.91
C SER A 153 -22.94 1.12 -2.74
N SER A 154 -22.13 0.08 -2.52
CA SER A 154 -21.10 0.08 -1.48
C SER A 154 -19.91 0.97 -1.83
N VAL A 155 -19.46 0.95 -3.10
CA VAL A 155 -18.36 1.79 -3.59
C VAL A 155 -18.74 3.26 -3.55
N SER A 156 -19.94 3.62 -4.01
CA SER A 156 -20.43 5.01 -3.95
C SER A 156 -20.54 5.52 -2.51
N ARG A 157 -21.07 4.71 -1.59
CA ARG A 157 -21.10 5.03 -0.15
C ARG A 157 -19.69 5.21 0.42
N LEU A 158 -18.76 4.37 0.01
CA LEU A 158 -17.37 4.42 0.47
C LEU A 158 -16.67 5.69 -0.03
N GLN A 159 -16.89 6.06 -1.28
CA GLN A 159 -16.42 7.32 -1.85
C GLN A 159 -17.02 8.54 -1.13
N GLU A 160 -18.31 8.53 -0.80
CA GLU A 160 -18.94 9.60 -0.03
C GLU A 160 -18.30 9.76 1.37
N LEU A 161 -18.10 8.65 2.09
CA LEU A 161 -17.46 8.66 3.41
C LEU A 161 -16.00 9.13 3.34
N SER A 162 -15.27 8.75 2.30
CA SER A 162 -13.89 9.20 2.06
C SER A 162 -13.83 10.72 1.86
N ALA A 163 -14.74 11.27 1.04
CA ALA A 163 -14.86 12.70 0.81
C ALA A 163 -15.22 13.45 2.11
N GLN A 164 -16.18 12.95 2.89
CA GLN A 164 -16.52 13.53 4.19
C GLN A 164 -15.31 13.56 5.12
N ARG A 165 -14.56 12.47 5.21
CA ARG A 165 -13.35 12.40 6.03
C ARG A 165 -12.28 13.39 5.56
N GLN A 166 -12.06 13.52 4.25
CA GLN A 166 -11.11 14.48 3.69
C GLN A 166 -11.49 15.92 4.06
N THR A 167 -12.78 16.28 3.99
CA THR A 167 -13.23 17.62 4.42
C THR A 167 -12.99 17.86 5.91
N LEU A 168 -13.19 16.85 6.77
CA LEU A 168 -12.92 16.95 8.19
C LEU A 168 -11.42 17.08 8.49
N GLN A 169 -10.58 16.32 7.80
CA GLN A 169 -9.12 16.44 7.92
C GLN A 169 -8.64 17.83 7.49
N ASN A 170 -9.19 18.38 6.41
CA ASN A 170 -8.89 19.74 5.98
C ASN A 170 -9.30 20.77 7.04
N LYS A 171 -10.50 20.65 7.62
CA LYS A 171 -10.93 21.52 8.73
C LYS A 171 -10.03 21.38 9.96
N LEU A 172 -9.60 20.16 10.29
CA LEU A 172 -8.68 19.94 11.40
C LEU A 172 -7.33 20.64 11.11
N ASN A 173 -6.81 20.48 9.90
CA ASN A 173 -5.56 21.10 9.50
C ASN A 173 -5.66 22.63 9.53
N THR A 174 -6.77 23.24 9.08
CA THR A 174 -6.97 24.68 9.20
C THR A 174 -7.04 25.15 10.65
N TYR A 175 -7.65 24.38 11.56
CA TYR A 175 -7.63 24.71 12.98
C TYR A 175 -6.25 24.56 13.60
N ARG A 176 -5.47 23.56 13.19
CA ARG A 176 -4.08 23.39 13.64
C ARG A 176 -3.18 24.52 13.16
N THR A 177 -3.33 24.97 11.92
CA THR A 177 -2.55 26.11 11.38
C THR A 177 -2.97 27.41 12.05
N LEU A 178 -4.26 27.61 12.31
CA LEU A 178 -4.72 28.77 13.07
C LEU A 178 -4.16 28.75 14.49
N LEU A 179 -4.19 27.59 15.16
CA LEU A 179 -3.61 27.41 16.48
C LEU A 179 -2.09 27.67 16.48
N SER A 180 -1.35 27.20 15.48
CA SER A 180 0.09 27.48 15.37
C SER A 180 0.38 28.97 15.13
N LEU A 181 -0.48 29.68 14.39
CA LEU A 181 -0.40 31.13 14.23
C LEU A 181 -0.74 31.89 15.52
N LEU A 182 -1.56 31.30 16.39
CA LEU A 182 -1.90 31.87 17.71
C LEU A 182 -0.87 31.55 18.78
N GLU A 183 -0.04 30.52 18.62
CA GLU A 183 0.96 30.14 19.62
C GLU A 183 1.93 31.29 20.00
N PRO A 184 2.43 32.12 19.06
CA PRO A 184 3.24 33.30 19.39
C PRO A 184 2.51 34.33 20.27
N TYR A 185 1.17 34.41 20.18
CA TYR A 185 0.35 35.32 20.99
C TYR A 185 0.11 34.84 22.41
N ARG A 186 0.48 33.59 22.74
CA ARG A 186 0.35 33.04 24.09
C ARG A 186 1.28 33.74 25.09
N GLN A 187 2.46 34.16 24.63
CA GLN A 187 3.43 34.93 25.40
C GLN A 187 3.85 36.17 24.57
N PRO A 188 2.96 37.18 24.46
CA PRO A 188 3.17 38.29 23.55
C PRO A 188 4.36 39.17 23.98
N LYS A 189 4.70 39.20 25.27
CA LYS A 189 5.85 39.93 25.80
C LYS A 189 7.20 39.33 25.40
N GLU A 190 7.27 38.03 25.18
CA GLU A 190 8.51 37.33 24.88
C GLU A 190 8.68 37.11 23.37
N ASN A 191 7.58 36.82 22.65
CA ASN A 191 7.65 36.47 21.22
C ASN A 191 7.36 37.64 20.27
N ILE A 192 6.42 38.53 20.62
CA ILE A 192 5.91 39.56 19.70
C ILE A 192 6.54 40.93 19.99
N GLN A 193 6.59 41.32 21.27
CA GLN A 193 7.15 42.59 21.73
C GLN A 193 8.61 42.88 21.29
N PRO A 194 9.57 41.94 21.31
CA PRO A 194 10.91 42.25 20.82
C PRO A 194 10.98 42.50 19.31
N ASN A 195 10.02 41.97 18.54
CA ASN A 195 9.94 42.10 17.08
C ASN A 195 9.11 43.31 16.62
N LEU A 196 8.49 44.05 17.54
CA LEU A 196 7.75 45.28 17.25
C LEU A 196 8.68 46.50 17.25
N ALA A 197 8.45 47.45 16.36
CA ALA A 197 9.19 48.72 16.31
C ALA A 197 8.63 49.76 17.31
N TRP A 198 8.66 49.43 18.61
CA TRP A 198 8.44 50.37 19.72
C TRP A 198 9.75 51.06 20.14
N LYS A 199 9.68 52.22 20.82
CA LYS A 199 10.83 53.10 21.10
C LYS A 199 12.02 52.41 21.80
N ASP A 200 11.75 51.42 22.65
CA ASP A 200 12.76 50.67 23.41
C ASP A 200 12.98 49.23 22.87
N ALA A 201 12.55 48.93 21.63
CA ALA A 201 12.78 47.60 21.05
C ALA A 201 14.26 47.32 20.79
N PRO A 202 14.68 46.05 20.91
CA PRO A 202 15.96 45.60 20.37
C PRO A 202 16.06 45.75 18.83
N LEU A 203 14.94 45.83 18.10
CA LEU A 203 14.91 46.03 16.65
C LEU A 203 15.28 47.46 16.21
N VAL A 204 14.98 48.49 17.01
CA VAL A 204 15.24 49.90 16.67
C VAL A 204 16.72 50.22 16.44
N PRO A 205 17.68 49.80 17.29
CA PRO A 205 19.09 50.04 17.03
C PRO A 205 19.59 49.29 15.78
N GLU A 206 19.06 48.09 15.50
CA GLU A 206 19.40 47.37 14.27
C GLU A 206 18.86 48.06 13.01
N LEU A 207 17.64 48.60 13.04
CA LEU A 207 17.08 49.44 11.98
C LEU A 207 17.87 50.74 11.76
N ALA A 208 18.40 51.34 12.82
CA ALA A 208 19.26 52.52 12.70
C ALA A 208 20.60 52.18 12.05
N LYS A 209 21.19 51.01 12.37
CA LYS A 209 22.42 50.51 11.72
C LYS A 209 22.17 50.21 10.24
N THR A 210 21.07 49.54 9.89
CA THR A 210 20.73 49.25 8.49
C THR A 210 20.45 50.51 7.70
N ARG A 211 19.76 51.51 8.25
CA ARG A 211 19.59 52.83 7.61
C ARG A 211 20.93 53.49 7.32
N THR A 212 21.85 53.45 8.28
CA THR A 212 23.19 54.04 8.11
C THR A 212 24.01 53.31 7.05
N LEU A 213 23.95 51.97 7.04
CA LEU A 213 24.57 51.13 6.02
C LEU A 213 23.96 51.40 4.64
N ALA A 214 22.63 51.50 4.53
CA ALA A 214 21.93 51.81 3.29
C ALA A 214 22.34 53.17 2.72
N ILE A 215 22.45 54.21 3.56
CA ILE A 215 22.94 55.53 3.14
C ILE A 215 24.37 55.45 2.63
N ARG A 216 25.26 54.71 3.31
CA ARG A 216 26.65 54.53 2.88
C ARG A 216 26.75 53.72 1.59
N VAL A 217 25.94 52.67 1.43
CA VAL A 217 25.88 51.88 0.22
C VAL A 217 25.35 52.71 -0.94
N ALA A 218 24.28 53.49 -0.73
CA ALA A 218 23.75 54.42 -1.73
C ALA A 218 24.83 55.43 -2.17
N ALA A 219 25.53 56.06 -1.23
CA ALA A 219 26.63 56.97 -1.53
C ALA A 219 27.80 56.29 -2.28
N ARG A 220 28.13 55.04 -1.92
CA ARG A 220 29.19 54.26 -2.57
C ARG A 220 28.80 53.79 -3.97
N VAL A 221 27.51 53.50 -4.20
CA VAL A 221 26.95 53.13 -5.50
C VAL A 221 26.88 54.36 -6.41
N GLU A 222 26.46 55.51 -5.89
CA GLU A 222 26.50 56.80 -6.59
C GLU A 222 27.94 57.17 -7.00
N GLU A 223 28.91 56.99 -6.10
CA GLU A 223 30.35 57.22 -6.37
C GLU A 223 30.90 56.30 -7.48
N LYS A 224 30.45 55.04 -7.53
CA LYS A 224 30.98 54.03 -8.46
C LYS A 224 30.26 53.93 -9.80
N PHE A 225 28.96 54.19 -9.84
CA PHE A 225 28.12 53.98 -11.02
C PHE A 225 27.55 55.27 -11.59
N GLY A 226 27.86 56.43 -10.99
CA GLY A 226 27.22 57.70 -11.33
C GLY A 226 25.73 57.65 -10.99
N ASN A 227 25.02 58.74 -11.28
CA ASN A 227 23.58 58.89 -11.00
C ASN A 227 22.76 57.92 -11.88
N VAL A 228 22.77 56.63 -11.56
CA VAL A 228 21.79 55.68 -12.07
C VAL A 228 20.50 56.03 -11.35
N GLN A 229 19.67 56.84 -12.00
CA GLN A 229 18.28 57.02 -11.60
C GLN A 229 17.66 55.63 -11.44
N VAL A 230 17.55 55.16 -10.20
CA VAL A 230 16.58 54.13 -9.84
C VAL A 230 15.24 54.85 -9.88
N PRO A 231 14.28 54.44 -10.73
CA PRO A 231 12.97 55.06 -10.78
C PRO A 231 12.38 55.01 -9.39
N SER A 232 12.30 56.17 -8.75
CA SER A 232 11.60 56.33 -7.50
C SER A 232 10.14 56.07 -7.83
N THR A 233 9.55 55.06 -7.21
CA THR A 233 8.12 54.77 -7.27
C THR A 233 7.37 55.97 -6.71
N ALA A 234 7.03 56.91 -7.58
CA ALA A 234 6.13 58.02 -7.33
C ALA A 234 5.37 58.24 -8.64
N GLU A 235 4.13 57.73 -8.64
CA GLU A 235 2.96 58.31 -9.31
C GLU A 235 3.24 59.05 -10.63
N ASP A 236 3.35 58.31 -11.73
CA ASP A 236 3.08 58.85 -13.07
C ASP A 236 2.31 57.79 -13.87
N ASP A 237 1.04 58.11 -14.17
CA ASP A 237 0.16 57.39 -15.09
C ASP A 237 0.65 57.61 -16.55
N GLU A 238 1.78 57.01 -16.90
CA GLU A 238 2.15 56.80 -18.29
C GLU A 238 2.27 55.29 -18.52
N ASP A 239 1.52 54.77 -19.50
CA ASP A 239 1.59 53.39 -19.96
C ASP A 239 3.05 53.06 -20.30
N VAL A 240 3.74 52.41 -19.36
CA VAL A 240 5.10 51.92 -19.56
C VAL A 240 5.01 50.76 -20.54
N ASP A 241 5.49 50.97 -21.76
CA ASP A 241 5.63 49.93 -22.78
C ASP A 241 6.60 48.84 -22.28
N MET A 242 6.03 47.81 -21.66
CA MET A 242 6.74 46.69 -21.01
C MET A 242 7.52 45.83 -22.02
N GLU A 243 7.26 45.95 -23.31
CA GLU A 243 7.89 45.14 -24.35
C GLU A 243 9.25 45.73 -24.78
N GLY A 244 9.40 47.05 -24.73
CA GLY A 244 10.67 47.75 -25.01
C GLY A 244 11.73 47.59 -23.92
N LEU A 245 11.32 47.41 -22.66
CA LEU A 245 12.23 47.24 -21.53
C LEU A 245 12.82 45.83 -21.44
N SER A 246 12.06 44.81 -21.82
CA SER A 246 12.51 43.41 -21.80
C SER A 246 13.67 43.20 -22.78
N SER A 247 13.55 43.71 -24.01
CA SER A 247 14.58 43.63 -25.04
C SER A 247 15.86 44.39 -24.68
N HIS A 248 15.74 45.58 -24.09
CA HIS A 248 16.88 46.35 -23.61
C HIS A 248 17.58 45.71 -22.41
N SER A 249 16.84 45.02 -21.54
CA SER A 249 17.42 44.31 -20.41
C SER A 249 18.18 43.05 -20.86
N GLN A 250 17.63 42.28 -21.80
CA GLN A 250 18.29 41.11 -22.39
C GLN A 250 19.59 41.49 -23.12
N ALA A 251 19.57 42.56 -23.93
CA ALA A 251 20.76 43.04 -24.63
C ALA A 251 21.89 43.49 -23.67
N LYS A 252 21.53 44.05 -22.50
CA LYS A 252 22.51 44.41 -21.46
C LYS A 252 23.07 43.18 -20.77
N VAL A 253 22.24 42.17 -20.49
CA VAL A 253 22.67 40.90 -19.89
C VAL A 253 23.60 40.14 -20.84
N ASP A 254 23.26 40.06 -22.13
CA ASP A 254 24.10 39.41 -23.15
C ASP A 254 25.45 40.11 -23.32
N LYS A 255 25.48 41.44 -23.23
CA LYS A 255 26.74 42.20 -23.26
C LYS A 255 27.64 41.92 -22.06
N VAL A 256 27.05 41.69 -20.88
CA VAL A 256 27.80 41.32 -19.67
C VAL A 256 28.30 39.88 -19.77
N LEU A 257 27.49 38.96 -20.28
CA LEU A 257 27.88 37.56 -20.50
C LEU A 257 28.98 37.42 -21.57
N ALA A 258 29.00 38.27 -22.59
CA ALA A 258 30.07 38.32 -23.59
C ALA A 258 31.37 38.94 -23.06
N SER A 259 31.35 39.57 -21.89
CA SER A 259 32.53 40.18 -21.25
C SER A 259 33.18 39.30 -20.18
N TRP A 260 32.68 38.07 -20.01
CA TRP A 260 33.21 37.03 -19.13
C TRP A 260 33.88 35.90 -19.92
#